data_AF-A0A945C3P0-F1
#
_entry.id   AF-A0A945C3P0-F1
#
_cell.length_a   1.000
_cell.length_b   1.000
_cell.length_c   1.000
_cell.angle_alpha   90.00
_cell.angle_beta   90.00
_cell.angle_gamma   90.00
#
_symmetry.space_group_name_H-M   'P 1'
#
loop_
_entity.id
_entity.type
_entity.pdbx_description
1 polymer ?
#
loop_
_entity_poly.entity_id
_entity_poly.type
_entity_poly.pdbx_seq_one_letter_code
_entity_poly.pdbx_strand_id
1 'polypeptide(L)'
;MINTNKISLLLILIFFTSNITIGQENQKIGYKRGYSKELAESFSSFQKDLLKKETMLWKRHHEVIKKSLSESQKKIIEDSSISRRDARKKIILSLNNNQKNMLKKFEERIDTIRRKFYESLTESQKQMIKKNRRKSRKNE
;
A
#
# COMPACT_ATOMS: atom_id res chain seq x y z
N MET A 1 18.17 -12.86 -4.37
CA MET A 1 17.76 -12.32 -3.06
C MET A 1 16.60 -11.35 -3.27
N ILE A 2 15.36 -11.78 -3.02
CA ILE A 2 14.21 -10.87 -3.15
C ILE A 2 14.27 -9.91 -1.98
N ASN A 3 14.28 -8.61 -2.27
CA ASN A 3 14.47 -7.55 -1.29
C ASN A 3 13.33 -7.59 -0.24
N THR A 4 13.58 -8.26 0.89
CA THR A 4 12.60 -8.64 1.92
C THR A 4 11.86 -7.42 2.50
N ASN A 5 12.48 -6.23 2.44
CA ASN A 5 11.89 -4.96 2.83
C ASN A 5 10.71 -4.53 1.93
N LYS A 6 10.71 -4.91 0.64
CA LYS A 6 9.67 -4.52 -0.32
C LYS A 6 8.46 -5.44 -0.29
N ILE A 7 8.68 -6.76 -0.15
CA ILE A 7 7.62 -7.75 0.08
C ILE A 7 6.90 -7.49 1.41
N SER A 8 7.64 -7.11 2.46
CA SER A 8 7.06 -6.82 3.78
C SER A 8 6.06 -5.66 3.74
N LEU A 9 6.28 -4.66 2.89
CA LEU A 9 5.41 -3.48 2.73
C LEU A 9 4.08 -3.81 2.04
N LEU A 10 4.12 -4.76 1.11
CA LEU A 10 2.99 -5.23 0.31
C LEU A 10 1.99 -6.06 1.14
N LEU A 11 2.50 -6.80 2.13
CA LEU A 11 1.69 -7.58 3.06
C LEU A 11 1.11 -6.74 4.22
N ILE A 12 1.66 -5.56 4.55
CA ILE A 12 1.06 -4.63 5.54
C ILE A 12 -0.43 -4.41 5.20
N LEU A 13 -0.77 -4.25 3.92
CA LEU A 13 -2.14 -3.99 3.49
C LEU A 13 -3.10 -5.18 3.61
N ILE A 14 -2.62 -6.42 3.74
CA ILE A 14 -3.48 -7.60 3.89
C ILE A 14 -3.88 -7.83 5.36
N PHE A 15 -3.06 -7.38 6.31
CA PHE A 15 -3.29 -7.58 7.75
C PHE A 15 -3.98 -6.40 8.45
N PHE A 16 -4.09 -5.23 7.82
CA PHE A 16 -4.75 -4.05 8.41
C PHE A 16 -6.25 -3.92 8.07
N THR A 17 -6.83 -4.82 7.26
CA THR A 17 -8.24 -4.73 6.85
C THR A 17 -9.21 -5.56 7.68
N SER A 18 -8.74 -6.40 8.62
CA SER A 18 -9.67 -7.20 9.44
C SER A 18 -10.47 -6.40 10.48
N ASN A 19 -10.17 -5.11 10.70
CA ASN A 19 -10.93 -4.25 11.63
C ASN A 19 -11.01 -2.76 11.22
N ILE A 20 -10.73 -2.42 9.96
CA ILE A 20 -11.21 -1.13 9.43
C ILE A 20 -12.49 -1.49 8.70
N THR A 21 -13.61 -1.33 9.39
CA THR A 21 -14.91 -1.08 8.76
C THR A 21 -14.64 -0.22 7.53
N ILE A 22 -14.84 -0.79 6.34
CA ILE A 22 -14.98 -0.04 5.09
C ILE A 22 -16.35 0.67 5.19
N GLY A 23 -16.51 1.48 6.24
CA GLY A 23 -17.66 2.28 6.57
C GLY A 23 -17.32 3.72 6.26
N GLN A 24 -16.99 3.98 5.00
CA GLN A 24 -17.07 5.29 4.37
C GLN A 24 -17.41 5.06 2.90
N GLU A 25 -18.61 4.54 2.67
CA GLU A 25 -19.18 4.36 1.33
C GLU A 25 -19.54 5.70 0.66
N ASN A 26 -19.38 6.85 1.33
CA ASN A 26 -19.69 8.18 0.75
C ASN A 26 -18.83 9.35 1.27
N GLN A 27 -17.59 9.14 1.73
CA GLN A 27 -16.69 10.27 1.97
C GLN A 27 -15.79 10.50 0.75
N LYS A 28 -16.11 11.59 0.03
CA LYS A 28 -15.28 12.36 -0.92
C LYS A 28 -13.93 11.72 -1.22
N ILE A 29 -13.69 11.39 -2.49
CA ILE A 29 -12.41 10.92 -3.07
C ILE A 29 -11.25 11.81 -2.57
N GLY A 30 -10.74 11.50 -1.38
CA GLY A 30 -9.92 12.38 -0.58
C GLY A 30 -8.56 11.75 -0.44
N TYR A 31 -7.53 12.47 -0.88
CA TYR A 31 -6.12 12.09 -0.98
C TYR A 31 -5.51 11.62 0.35
N LYS A 32 -5.85 10.42 0.82
CA LYS A 32 -5.39 9.89 2.11
C LYS A 32 -4.00 9.22 2.01
N ARG A 33 -3.03 9.95 1.46
CA ARG A 33 -1.60 9.53 1.40
C ARG A 33 -0.70 10.25 2.40
N GLY A 34 -1.29 10.95 3.36
CA GLY A 34 -0.54 11.81 4.29
C GLY A 34 -0.01 13.09 3.63
N TYR A 35 -0.61 13.52 2.51
CA TYR A 35 -0.32 14.83 1.93
C TYR A 35 -1.10 15.92 2.66
N SER A 36 -0.52 17.12 2.76
CA SER A 36 -1.26 18.29 3.26
C SER A 36 -2.42 18.63 2.32
N LYS A 37 -3.47 19.25 2.86
CA LYS A 37 -4.65 19.69 2.09
C LYS A 37 -4.25 20.54 0.88
N GLU A 38 -3.40 21.54 1.11
CA GLU A 38 -2.86 22.43 0.07
C GLU A 38 -2.18 21.66 -1.08
N LEU A 39 -1.32 20.68 -0.75
CA LEU A 39 -0.63 19.86 -1.74
C LEU A 39 -1.64 19.01 -2.53
N ALA A 40 -2.60 18.40 -1.83
CA ALA A 40 -3.62 17.57 -2.45
C ALA A 40 -4.53 18.36 -3.43
N GLU A 41 -4.87 19.60 -3.08
CA GLU A 41 -5.64 20.51 -3.93
C GLU A 41 -4.86 20.94 -5.17
N SER A 42 -3.55 21.17 -5.01
CA SER A 42 -2.64 21.57 -6.10
C SER A 42 -2.48 20.51 -7.21
N PHE A 43 -2.87 19.26 -6.96
CA PHE A 43 -2.67 18.21 -7.96
C PHE A 43 -3.53 18.39 -9.21
N SER A 44 -2.92 18.17 -10.38
CA SER A 44 -3.62 18.16 -11.66
C SER A 44 -4.57 16.96 -11.78
N SER A 45 -5.53 17.03 -12.71
CA SER A 45 -6.45 15.90 -12.96
C SER A 45 -5.70 14.59 -13.26
N PHE A 46 -4.61 14.67 -14.04
CA PHE A 46 -3.77 13.51 -14.34
C PHE A 46 -3.09 12.92 -13.11
N GLN A 47 -2.50 13.75 -12.25
CA GLN A 47 -1.90 13.32 -10.99
C GLN A 47 -2.94 12.64 -10.07
N LYS A 48 -4.15 13.20 -10.01
CA LYS A 48 -5.26 12.68 -9.22
C LYS A 48 -5.74 11.32 -9.76
N ASP A 49 -5.81 11.16 -11.07
CA ASP A 49 -6.12 9.88 -11.72
C ASP A 49 -5.07 8.79 -11.42
N LEU A 50 -3.77 9.13 -11.43
CA LEU A 50 -2.71 8.20 -11.05
C LEU A 50 -2.86 7.71 -9.60
N LEU A 51 -3.21 8.59 -8.67
CA LEU A 51 -3.48 8.22 -7.27
C LEU A 51 -4.72 7.33 -7.13
N LYS A 52 -5.78 7.61 -7.91
CA LYS A 52 -6.98 6.76 -7.97
C LYS A 52 -6.64 5.37 -8.52
N LYS A 53 -5.89 5.30 -9.61
CA LYS A 53 -5.42 4.04 -10.23
C LYS A 53 -4.61 3.19 -9.28
N GLU A 54 -3.68 3.80 -8.54
CA GLU A 54 -2.94 3.09 -7.50
C GLU A 54 -3.87 2.51 -6.43
N THR A 55 -4.84 3.30 -5.95
CA THR A 55 -5.80 2.87 -4.91
C THR A 55 -6.67 1.70 -5.39
N MET A 56 -7.18 1.77 -6.62
CA MET A 56 -7.95 0.67 -7.23
C MET A 56 -7.10 -0.58 -7.39
N LEU A 57 -5.83 -0.42 -7.77
CA LEU A 57 -4.90 -1.54 -7.92
C LEU A 57 -4.66 -2.23 -6.57
N TRP A 58 -4.43 -1.47 -5.49
CA TRP A 58 -4.31 -2.02 -4.13
C TRP A 58 -5.54 -2.80 -3.71
N LYS A 59 -6.75 -2.25 -3.91
CA LYS A 59 -8.01 -2.94 -3.57
C LYS A 59 -8.15 -4.27 -4.32
N ARG A 60 -7.97 -4.25 -5.65
CA ARG A 60 -8.05 -5.47 -6.46
C ARG A 60 -7.03 -6.51 -6.02
N HIS A 61 -5.80 -6.08 -5.73
CA HIS A 61 -4.74 -7.00 -5.33
C HIS A 61 -4.97 -7.59 -3.94
N HIS A 62 -5.48 -6.79 -2.99
CA HIS A 62 -5.89 -7.28 -1.68
C HIS A 62 -6.87 -8.45 -1.81
N GLU A 63 -7.93 -8.29 -2.62
CA GLU A 63 -8.92 -9.34 -2.85
C GLU A 63 -8.31 -10.60 -3.50
N VAL A 64 -7.43 -10.42 -4.49
CA VAL A 64 -6.75 -11.53 -5.15
C VAL A 64 -5.87 -12.31 -4.18
N ILE A 65 -5.06 -11.62 -3.36
CA ILE A 65 -4.20 -12.31 -2.40
C ILE A 65 -5.02 -12.99 -1.31
N LYS A 66 -6.04 -12.32 -0.76
CA LYS A 66 -6.94 -12.89 0.25
C LYS A 66 -7.56 -14.21 -0.23
N LYS A 67 -8.05 -14.25 -1.47
CA LYS A 67 -8.59 -15.47 -2.09
C LYS A 67 -7.54 -16.54 -2.35
N SER A 68 -6.27 -16.15 -2.52
CA SER A 68 -5.18 -17.08 -2.78
C SER A 68 -4.58 -17.74 -1.53
N LEU A 69 -4.99 -17.35 -0.32
CA LEU A 69 -4.44 -17.86 0.93
C LEU A 69 -4.82 -19.33 1.14
N SER A 70 -3.84 -20.16 1.51
CA SER A 70 -4.08 -21.53 1.96
C SER A 70 -4.68 -21.56 3.37
N GLU A 71 -5.27 -22.69 3.77
CA GLU A 71 -5.76 -22.89 5.14
C GLU A 71 -4.63 -22.76 6.18
N SER A 72 -3.43 -23.25 5.88
CA SER A 72 -2.26 -23.08 6.75
C SER A 72 -1.89 -21.60 6.92
N GLN A 73 -2.00 -20.81 5.85
CA GLN A 73 -1.78 -19.37 5.91
C GLN A 73 -2.87 -18.69 6.73
N LYS A 74 -4.15 -18.99 6.51
CA LYS A 74 -5.27 -18.42 7.29
C LYS A 74 -5.10 -18.66 8.79
N LYS A 75 -4.72 -19.88 9.20
CA LYS A 75 -4.42 -20.20 10.60
C LYS A 75 -3.31 -19.31 11.18
N ILE A 76 -2.26 -19.01 10.43
CA ILE A 76 -1.21 -18.08 10.86
C ILE A 76 -1.76 -16.65 11.04
N ILE A 77 -2.75 -16.24 10.23
CA ILE A 77 -3.37 -14.91 10.33
C ILE A 77 -4.26 -14.80 11.57
N GLU A 78 -4.99 -15.86 11.89
CA GLU A 78 -5.96 -15.91 12.98
C GLU A 78 -5.33 -16.22 14.35
N ASP A 79 -4.07 -16.67 14.37
CA ASP A 79 -3.32 -16.98 15.58
C ASP A 79 -3.03 -15.73 16.42
N SER A 80 -3.83 -15.55 17.47
CA SER A 80 -3.70 -14.44 18.43
C SER A 80 -2.52 -14.59 19.38
N SER A 81 -1.88 -15.76 19.43
CA SER A 81 -0.72 -16.03 20.32
C SER A 81 0.59 -15.46 19.78
N ILE A 82 0.66 -15.13 18.48
CA ILE A 82 1.85 -14.58 17.85
C ILE A 82 1.69 -13.09 17.55
N SER A 83 2.82 -12.37 17.61
CA SER A 83 2.82 -10.97 17.22
C SER A 83 2.47 -10.84 15.73
N ARG A 84 1.80 -9.74 15.35
CA ARG A 84 1.51 -9.41 13.95
C ARG A 84 2.77 -9.36 13.07
N ARG A 85 3.91 -9.02 13.67
CA ARG A 85 5.22 -8.99 13.00
C ARG A 85 5.67 -10.41 12.65
N ASP A 86 5.51 -11.35 13.57
CA ASP A 86 5.93 -12.74 13.38
C ASP A 86 4.95 -13.51 12.50
N ALA A 87 3.65 -13.26 12.62
CA ALA A 87 2.65 -13.75 11.67
C ALA A 87 3.01 -13.35 10.23
N ARG A 88 3.42 -12.10 10.01
CA ARG A 88 3.89 -11.65 8.69
C ARG A 88 5.11 -12.42 8.21
N LYS A 89 6.12 -12.62 9.06
CA LYS A 89 7.33 -13.37 8.68
C LYS A 89 6.96 -14.80 8.27
N LYS A 90 6.14 -15.48 9.08
CA LYS A 90 5.66 -16.83 8.78
C LYS A 90 4.91 -16.89 7.45
N ILE A 91 4.04 -15.91 7.17
CA ILE A 91 3.30 -15.82 5.92
C ILE A 91 4.23 -15.64 4.73
N ILE A 92 5.21 -14.73 4.81
CA ILE A 92 6.22 -14.52 3.75
C ILE A 92 6.95 -15.83 3.41
N LEU A 93 7.38 -16.56 4.44
CA LEU A 93 8.09 -17.83 4.27
C LEU A 93 7.20 -18.91 3.65
N SER A 94 5.90 -18.89 3.94
CA SER A 94 4.92 -19.86 3.42
C SER A 94 4.45 -19.61 1.99
N LEU A 95 4.84 -18.50 1.34
CA LEU A 95 4.32 -18.15 0.02
C LEU A 95 4.78 -19.14 -1.07
N ASN A 96 3.81 -19.64 -1.84
CA ASN A 96 4.11 -20.45 -3.02
C ASN A 96 4.52 -19.59 -4.23
N ASN A 97 4.98 -20.23 -5.31
CA ASN A 97 5.48 -19.53 -6.49
C ASN A 97 4.41 -18.68 -7.20
N ASN A 98 3.15 -19.15 -7.21
CA ASN A 98 2.04 -18.39 -7.79
C ASN A 98 1.78 -17.10 -7.00
N GLN A 99 1.72 -17.20 -5.68
CA GLN A 99 1.58 -16.05 -4.77
C GLN A 99 2.75 -15.07 -4.93
N LYS A 100 3.99 -15.56 -4.95
CA LYS A 100 5.19 -14.72 -5.19
C LYS A 100 5.12 -13.99 -6.52
N ASN A 101 4.71 -14.65 -7.60
CA ASN A 101 4.56 -14.03 -8.91
C ASN A 101 3.45 -12.95 -8.93
N MET A 102 2.33 -13.20 -8.25
CA MET A 102 1.26 -12.19 -8.10
C MET A 102 1.73 -10.95 -7.33
N LEU A 103 2.53 -11.12 -6.28
CA LEU A 103 3.13 -10.00 -5.54
C LEU A 103 4.09 -9.20 -6.43
N LYS A 104 4.98 -9.88 -7.17
CA LYS A 104 5.96 -9.25 -8.06
C LYS A 104 5.29 -8.41 -9.15
N LYS A 105 4.32 -8.99 -9.88
CA LYS A 105 3.58 -8.26 -10.93
C LYS A 105 2.86 -7.04 -10.40
N PHE A 106 2.36 -7.11 -9.17
CA PHE A 106 1.71 -5.98 -8.53
C PHE A 106 2.71 -4.89 -8.14
N GLU A 107 3.85 -5.26 -7.57
CA GLU A 107 4.96 -4.33 -7.26
C GLU A 107 5.38 -3.55 -8.50
N GLU A 108 5.62 -4.23 -9.62
CA GLU A 108 6.01 -3.61 -10.90
C GLU A 108 4.97 -2.58 -11.39
N ARG A 109 3.68 -2.90 -11.27
CA ARG A 109 2.59 -1.99 -11.67
C ARG A 109 2.48 -0.78 -10.75
N ILE A 110 2.60 -0.99 -9.45
CA ILE A 110 2.58 0.10 -8.46
C ILE A 110 3.77 1.04 -8.67
N ASP A 111 4.97 0.49 -8.85
CA ASP A 111 6.17 1.28 -9.09
C ASP A 111 6.06 2.09 -10.38
N THR A 112 5.47 1.52 -11.42
CA THR A 112 5.18 2.25 -12.67
C THR A 112 4.25 3.44 -12.43
N ILE A 113 3.15 3.25 -11.68
CA ILE A 113 2.21 4.34 -11.36
C ILE A 113 2.88 5.41 -10.51
N ARG A 114 3.64 5.01 -9.49
CA ARG A 114 4.35 5.94 -8.59
C ARG A 114 5.41 6.75 -9.31
N ARG A 115 6.15 6.12 -10.22
CA ARG A 115 7.14 6.79 -11.06
C ARG A 115 6.48 7.85 -11.93
N LYS A 116 5.43 7.48 -12.68
CA LYS A 116 4.64 8.43 -13.49
C LYS A 116 4.08 9.58 -12.65
N PHE A 117 3.58 9.28 -11.45
CA PHE A 117 3.09 10.31 -10.54
C PHE A 117 4.21 11.26 -10.15
N TYR A 118 5.36 10.75 -9.73
CA TYR A 118 6.51 11.57 -9.32
C TYR A 118 7.09 12.41 -10.46
N GLU A 119 7.22 11.83 -11.65
CA GLU A 119 7.65 12.52 -12.88
C GLU A 119 6.68 13.64 -13.26
N SER A 120 5.38 13.46 -12.99
CA SER A 120 4.36 14.48 -13.30
C SER A 120 4.31 15.65 -12.31
N LEU A 121 5.02 15.59 -11.18
CA LEU A 121 4.99 16.65 -10.17
C LEU A 121 5.78 17.88 -10.59
N THR A 122 5.25 19.06 -10.28
CA THR A 122 6.02 20.31 -10.37
C THR A 122 7.07 20.39 -9.27
N GLU A 123 8.09 21.23 -9.47
CA GLU A 123 9.12 21.44 -8.44
C GLU A 123 8.54 21.96 -7.12
N SER A 124 7.54 22.86 -7.19
CA SER A 124 6.81 23.32 -6.00
C SER A 124 6.15 22.16 -5.24
N GLN A 125 5.43 21.28 -5.95
CA GLN A 125 4.81 20.10 -5.34
C GLN A 125 5.85 19.16 -4.72
N LYS A 126 6.98 18.93 -5.38
CA LYS A 126 8.09 18.11 -4.85
C LYS A 126 8.67 18.72 -3.56
N GLN A 127 8.82 20.05 -3.50
CA GLN A 127 9.29 20.75 -2.30
C GLN A 127 8.30 20.62 -1.14
N MET A 128 7.00 20.77 -1.39
CA MET A 128 5.95 20.57 -0.39
C MET A 128 5.98 19.14 0.19
N ILE A 129 6.15 18.12 -0.68
CA ILE A 129 6.31 16.73 -0.24
C ILE A 129 7.54 16.57 0.67
N LYS A 130 8.68 17.15 0.30
CA LYS A 130 9.92 17.09 1.08
C LYS A 130 9.76 17.77 2.45
N LYS A 131 9.09 18.93 2.51
CA LYS A 131 8.80 19.67 3.74
C LYS A 131 7.90 18.87 4.69
N ASN A 132 6.83 18.26 4.17
CA ASN A 132 5.92 17.43 4.95
C ASN A 132 6.65 16.21 5.56
N ARG A 133 7.52 15.55 4.79
CA ARG A 133 8.35 14.43 5.30
C ARG A 133 9.29 14.84 6.43
N ARG A 134 9.92 16.02 6.32
CA ARG A 134 10.83 16.55 7.36
C ARG A 134 10.10 16.89 8.66
N LYS A 135 8.88 17.45 8.57
CA LYS A 135 8.06 17.74 9.76
C LYS A 135 7.67 16.47 10.51
N SER A 136 7.26 15.43 9.79
CA SER A 136 6.90 14.14 10.39
C SER A 136 8.05 13.53 11.21
N ARG A 137 9.29 13.60 10.70
CA ARG A 137 10.48 13.03 11.37
C ARG A 137 11.01 13.83 12.57
N LYS A 138 10.61 15.09 12.72
CA LYS A 138 11.00 15.92 13.88
C LYS A 138 10.05 15.74 15.06
N ASN A 139 8.88 15.15 14.82
CA ASN A 139 7.83 14.93 15.81
C ASN A 139 7.73 13.45 16.23
N GLU A 140 8.70 12.63 15.81
CA GLU A 140 8.96 11.28 16.30
C GLU A 140 10.22 11.32 17.16
#